data_AF-A0AAD5TD76-F1
#
_entry.id   AF-A0AAD5TD76-F1
#
_cell.length_a   1.000
_cell.length_b   1.000
_cell.length_c   1.000
_cell.angle_alpha   90.00
_cell.angle_beta   90.00
_cell.angle_gamma   90.00
#
_symmetry.space_group_name_H-M   'P 1'
#
loop_
_entity.id
_entity.type
_entity.pdbx_description
1 polymer ?
#
loop_
_entity_poly.entity_id
_entity_poly.type
_entity_poly.pdbx_seq_one_letter_code
_entity_poly.pdbx_strand_id
1 'polypeptide(L)'
;MDAGLSFNACWVIAINTGMNWVQLVGCVLIFYGYIISARVGLWNVVLAHGVTGFLGTTLETAFTANMLSGSERNVALLLGFNEINWIAHETLTVYYSLRKTEIALTNNRFRNYLRALMGILALGFAGLRINIGRLRVRDNTTSNSEILEAHSYAFIAWGLADLIIFALLLLKTRRDVKEVADAGMSSQTGGLLLTLMKSSLLRLTVICVNTLAIIVVGQYTEPGPALQSFGTFLWMVKGTYPMILLFDIMSTQAAIRGHGSLGGGTGSGAKSTVVMEAKPGRETSQLLTRKTTRSGRGADLETRTEGEQSMAQA
;
A
#
# COMPACT_ATOMS: atom_id res chain seq x y z
N MET A 1 -34.56 -26.65 -22.34
CA MET A 1 -33.18 -26.14 -22.28
C MET A 1 -33.29 -24.75 -21.72
N ASP A 2 -33.04 -24.58 -20.42
CA ASP A 2 -33.04 -23.24 -19.82
C ASP A 2 -31.87 -22.49 -20.45
N ALA A 3 -32.18 -21.44 -21.20
CA ALA A 3 -31.17 -20.56 -21.77
C ALA A 3 -30.52 -19.82 -20.59
N GLY A 4 -29.48 -20.42 -20.01
CA GLY A 4 -28.68 -19.79 -18.96
C GLY A 4 -28.23 -18.40 -19.40
N LEU A 5 -28.16 -17.47 -18.45
CA LEU A 5 -27.67 -16.12 -18.71
C LEU A 5 -26.27 -16.19 -19.33
N SER A 6 -26.05 -15.43 -20.40
CA SER A 6 -24.72 -15.32 -20.99
C SER A 6 -23.71 -14.78 -19.95
N PHE A 7 -22.44 -15.18 -20.06
CA PHE A 7 -21.37 -14.66 -19.19
C PHE A 7 -21.35 -13.12 -19.13
N ASN A 8 -21.60 -12.45 -20.25
CA ASN A 8 -21.66 -10.98 -20.30
C ASN A 8 -22.77 -10.40 -19.42
N ALA A 9 -23.95 -11.03 -19.41
CA ALA A 9 -25.04 -10.62 -18.53
C ALA A 9 -24.69 -10.88 -17.06
N CYS A 10 -24.12 -12.05 -16.75
CA CYS A 10 -23.65 -12.40 -15.40
C CYS A 10 -22.52 -11.48 -14.91
N TRP A 11 -21.63 -11.05 -15.79
CA TRP A 11 -20.56 -10.10 -15.50
C TRP A 11 -21.10 -8.74 -15.12
N VAL A 12 -22.07 -8.21 -15.88
CA VAL A 12 -22.74 -6.94 -15.55
C VAL A 12 -23.46 -7.04 -14.21
N ILE A 13 -24.15 -8.15 -13.94
CA ILE A 13 -24.79 -8.41 -12.64
C ILE A 13 -23.72 -8.42 -11.53
N ALA A 14 -22.66 -9.21 -11.68
CA ALA A 14 -21.60 -9.34 -10.68
C ALA A 14 -20.91 -7.99 -10.36
N ILE A 15 -20.66 -7.18 -11.39
CA ILE A 15 -20.12 -5.81 -11.22
C ILE A 15 -21.07 -4.93 -10.42
N ASN A 16 -22.38 -4.98 -10.70
CA ASN A 16 -23.37 -4.11 -10.07
C ASN A 16 -23.77 -4.55 -8.66
N THR A 17 -23.56 -5.82 -8.32
CA THR A 17 -23.77 -6.33 -6.95
C THR A 17 -22.57 -6.09 -6.02
N GLY A 18 -21.45 -5.60 -6.56
CA GLY A 18 -20.17 -5.57 -5.86
C GLY A 18 -19.52 -4.19 -5.73
N MET A 19 -18.35 -4.20 -5.09
CA MET A 19 -17.50 -3.05 -4.81
C MET A 19 -16.67 -2.54 -5.99
N ASN A 20 -16.83 -3.16 -7.15
CA ASN A 20 -15.89 -3.06 -8.27
C ASN A 20 -15.78 -1.63 -8.79
N TRP A 21 -16.87 -0.86 -8.72
CA TRP A 21 -16.88 0.52 -9.16
C TRP A 21 -15.96 1.42 -8.33
N VAL A 22 -15.93 1.27 -7.00
CA VAL A 22 -15.06 2.10 -6.15
C VAL A 22 -13.60 1.78 -6.40
N GLN A 23 -13.26 0.50 -6.57
CA GLN A 23 -11.89 0.10 -6.87
C GLN A 23 -11.46 0.44 -8.29
N LEU A 24 -12.36 0.34 -9.28
CA LEU A 24 -12.12 0.74 -10.66
C LEU A 24 -11.86 2.25 -10.73
N VAL A 25 -12.80 3.06 -10.22
CA VAL A 25 -12.67 4.52 -10.17
C VAL A 25 -11.42 4.90 -9.38
N GLY A 26 -11.17 4.24 -8.25
CA GLY A 26 -9.99 4.49 -7.45
C GLY A 26 -8.69 4.16 -8.15
N CYS A 27 -8.62 3.04 -8.88
CA CYS A 27 -7.46 2.67 -9.69
C CYS A 27 -7.20 3.69 -10.79
N VAL A 28 -8.24 4.15 -11.49
CA VAL A 28 -8.13 5.21 -12.52
C VAL A 28 -7.59 6.51 -11.92
N LEU A 29 -8.13 6.95 -10.78
CA LEU A 29 -7.67 8.17 -10.11
C LEU A 29 -6.23 8.04 -9.62
N ILE A 30 -5.85 6.89 -9.07
CA ILE A 30 -4.46 6.60 -8.67
C ILE A 30 -3.53 6.63 -9.89
N PHE A 31 -3.92 6.02 -11.00
CA PHE A 31 -3.13 6.00 -12.23
C PHE A 31 -2.94 7.41 -12.79
N TYR A 32 -4.01 8.20 -12.83
CA TYR A 32 -3.95 9.61 -13.22
C TYR A 32 -3.02 10.40 -12.29
N GLY A 33 -3.21 10.28 -10.97
CA GLY A 33 -2.36 10.89 -9.95
C GLY A 33 -0.89 10.51 -10.08
N TYR A 34 -0.62 9.24 -10.39
CA TYR A 34 0.73 8.72 -10.61
C TYR A 34 1.41 9.37 -11.82
N ILE A 35 0.70 9.49 -12.95
CA ILE A 35 1.22 10.08 -14.18
C ILE A 35 1.65 11.54 -13.94
N ILE A 36 0.86 12.31 -13.20
CA ILE A 36 1.12 13.74 -12.99
C ILE A 36 2.15 14.03 -11.87
N SER A 37 2.43 13.06 -10.97
CA SER A 37 3.14 13.32 -9.71
C SER A 37 4.63 12.91 -9.67
N ALA A 38 5.36 13.05 -10.79
CA ALA A 38 6.79 12.73 -10.91
C ALA A 38 7.22 11.27 -10.62
N ARG A 39 6.29 10.35 -10.27
CA ARG A 39 6.48 8.89 -10.24
C ARG A 39 7.55 8.36 -9.27
N VAL A 40 7.75 9.02 -8.12
CA VAL A 40 8.78 8.60 -7.15
C VAL A 40 8.18 8.28 -5.78
N GLY A 41 8.82 7.34 -5.06
CA GLY A 41 8.60 7.10 -3.65
C GLY A 41 7.26 6.44 -3.34
N LEU A 42 6.45 7.08 -2.48
CA LEU A 42 5.17 6.54 -2.03
C LEU A 42 4.15 6.38 -3.16
N TRP A 43 4.28 7.12 -4.26
CA TRP A 43 3.41 6.95 -5.44
C TRP A 43 3.51 5.57 -6.06
N ASN A 44 4.69 4.94 -6.05
CA ASN A 44 4.85 3.55 -6.52
C ASN A 44 4.06 2.57 -5.65
N VAL A 45 4.02 2.82 -4.34
CA VAL A 45 3.28 2.00 -3.37
C VAL A 45 1.78 2.16 -3.59
N VAL A 46 1.28 3.40 -3.72
CA VAL A 46 -0.14 3.68 -3.97
C VAL A 46 -0.59 3.10 -5.31
N LEU A 47 0.22 3.23 -6.37
CA LEU A 47 -0.07 2.64 -7.68
C LEU A 47 -0.14 1.12 -7.59
N ALA A 48 0.89 0.47 -7.05
CA ALA A 48 0.90 -0.97 -6.90
C ALA A 48 -0.32 -1.45 -6.08
N HIS A 49 -0.67 -0.73 -5.02
CA HIS A 49 -1.81 -1.04 -4.16
C HIS A 49 -3.14 -0.95 -4.91
N GLY A 50 -3.32 0.10 -5.72
CA GLY A 50 -4.50 0.29 -6.57
C GLY A 50 -4.62 -0.78 -7.64
N VAL A 51 -3.51 -1.10 -8.34
CA VAL A 51 -3.49 -2.10 -9.41
C VAL A 51 -3.76 -3.50 -8.87
N THR A 52 -3.12 -3.91 -7.77
CA THR A 52 -3.34 -5.25 -7.20
C THR A 52 -4.74 -5.39 -6.62
N GLY A 53 -5.29 -4.34 -5.99
CA GLY A 53 -6.71 -4.35 -5.58
C GLY A 53 -7.66 -4.52 -6.75
N PHE A 54 -7.48 -3.71 -7.80
CA PHE A 54 -8.28 -3.79 -9.02
C PHE A 54 -8.23 -5.17 -9.69
N LEU A 55 -7.04 -5.76 -9.86
CA LEU A 55 -6.90 -7.11 -10.40
C LEU A 55 -7.54 -8.15 -9.47
N GLY A 56 -7.33 -7.98 -8.16
CA GLY A 56 -7.97 -8.74 -7.07
C GLY A 56 -9.46 -8.91 -7.28
N THR A 57 -10.14 -7.77 -7.37
CA THR A 57 -11.59 -7.71 -7.53
C THR A 57 -12.07 -8.12 -8.92
N THR A 58 -11.30 -7.83 -9.98
CA THR A 58 -11.65 -8.25 -11.34
C THR A 58 -11.69 -9.78 -11.46
N LEU A 59 -10.72 -10.49 -10.89
CA LEU A 59 -10.67 -11.95 -10.91
C LEU A 59 -11.79 -12.59 -10.09
N GLU A 60 -12.10 -12.06 -8.90
CA GLU A 60 -13.24 -12.52 -8.10
C GLU A 60 -14.57 -12.30 -8.83
N THR A 61 -14.71 -11.18 -9.54
CA THR A 61 -15.90 -10.88 -10.34
C THR A 61 -16.05 -11.81 -11.52
N ALA A 62 -14.94 -12.13 -12.21
CA ALA A 62 -14.91 -13.11 -13.28
C ALA A 62 -15.38 -14.48 -12.79
N PHE A 63 -14.90 -14.89 -11.61
CA PHE A 63 -15.32 -16.13 -10.97
C PHE A 63 -16.82 -16.13 -10.66
N THR A 64 -17.34 -15.08 -10.01
CA THR A 64 -18.78 -14.96 -9.70
C THR A 64 -19.63 -14.98 -10.96
N ALA A 65 -19.22 -14.25 -12.02
CA ALA A 65 -19.91 -14.26 -13.30
C ALA A 65 -19.94 -15.65 -13.95
N ASN A 66 -18.83 -16.40 -13.87
CA ASN A 66 -18.77 -17.78 -14.37
C ASN A 66 -19.74 -18.69 -13.61
N MET A 67 -19.77 -18.60 -12.27
CA MET A 67 -20.70 -19.36 -11.44
C MET A 67 -22.17 -19.04 -11.75
N LEU A 68 -22.51 -17.75 -11.91
CA LEU A 68 -23.86 -17.31 -12.27
C LEU A 68 -24.29 -17.77 -13.67
N SER A 69 -23.34 -17.91 -14.60
CA SER A 69 -23.63 -18.38 -15.97
C SER A 69 -23.87 -19.89 -16.06
N GLY A 70 -23.69 -20.64 -14.96
CA GLY A 70 -23.79 -22.10 -14.96
C GLY A 70 -22.67 -22.79 -15.74
N SER A 71 -21.54 -22.11 -15.98
CA SER A 71 -20.42 -22.69 -16.71
C SER A 71 -19.65 -23.68 -15.84
N GLU A 72 -19.52 -24.93 -16.29
CA GLU A 72 -18.73 -25.98 -15.62
C GLU A 72 -17.21 -25.81 -15.78
N ARG A 73 -16.74 -24.71 -16.41
CA ARG A 73 -15.29 -24.44 -16.44
C ARG A 73 -14.82 -24.20 -15.02
N ASN A 74 -14.00 -25.12 -14.51
CA ASN A 74 -13.36 -24.98 -13.21
C ASN A 74 -12.34 -23.82 -13.26
N VAL A 75 -12.84 -22.61 -13.04
CA VAL A 75 -12.06 -21.38 -12.94
C VAL A 75 -11.59 -21.13 -11.50
N ALA A 76 -11.72 -22.10 -10.59
CA ALA A 76 -11.31 -21.96 -9.20
C ALA A 76 -9.81 -21.67 -9.07
N LEU A 77 -8.99 -22.12 -10.02
CA LEU A 77 -7.56 -21.76 -10.09
C LEU A 77 -7.35 -20.24 -10.17
N LEU A 78 -8.27 -19.49 -10.79
CA LEU A 78 -8.21 -18.02 -10.78
C LEU A 78 -8.30 -17.47 -9.36
N LEU A 79 -9.13 -18.06 -8.49
CA LEU A 79 -9.22 -17.66 -7.09
C LEU A 79 -7.92 -17.94 -6.33
N GLY A 80 -7.27 -19.07 -6.59
CA GLY A 80 -5.97 -19.39 -6.02
C GLY A 80 -4.89 -18.37 -6.40
N PHE A 81 -4.78 -18.04 -7.69
CA PHE A 81 -3.87 -16.98 -8.16
C PHE A 81 -4.26 -15.60 -7.63
N ASN A 82 -5.55 -15.36 -7.41
CA ASN A 82 -6.04 -14.09 -6.92
C ASN A 82 -5.52 -13.73 -5.53
N GLU A 83 -5.16 -14.73 -4.73
CA GLU A 83 -4.55 -14.50 -3.42
C GLU A 83 -3.23 -13.73 -3.51
N ILE A 84 -2.47 -13.86 -4.61
CA ILE A 84 -1.24 -13.07 -4.82
C ILE A 84 -1.57 -11.57 -4.88
N ASN A 85 -2.64 -11.20 -5.60
CA ASN A 85 -3.09 -9.82 -5.69
C ASN A 85 -3.51 -9.29 -4.32
N TRP A 86 -4.26 -10.09 -3.56
CA TRP A 86 -4.67 -9.71 -2.23
C TRP A 86 -3.52 -9.61 -1.24
N ILE A 87 -2.55 -10.53 -1.29
CA ILE A 87 -1.34 -10.46 -0.46
C ILE A 87 -0.62 -9.14 -0.73
N ALA A 88 -0.40 -8.81 -2.00
CA ALA A 88 0.25 -7.56 -2.37
C ALA A 88 -0.57 -6.34 -1.92
N HIS A 89 -1.89 -6.34 -2.14
CA HIS A 89 -2.79 -5.26 -1.75
C HIS A 89 -2.71 -4.98 -0.23
N GLU A 90 -2.92 -5.99 0.61
CA GLU A 90 -2.86 -5.80 2.07
C GLU A 90 -1.45 -5.43 2.55
N THR A 91 -0.42 -6.07 1.97
CA THR A 91 0.99 -5.78 2.30
C THR A 91 1.34 -4.32 2.02
N LEU A 92 0.87 -3.78 0.90
CA LEU A 92 1.15 -2.41 0.49
C LEU A 92 0.44 -1.37 1.37
N THR A 93 -0.72 -1.69 1.97
CA THR A 93 -1.39 -0.83 2.96
C THR A 93 -0.51 -0.58 4.18
N VAL A 94 -0.01 -1.66 4.80
CA VAL A 94 0.87 -1.54 5.97
C VAL A 94 2.22 -0.98 5.57
N TYR A 95 2.78 -1.40 4.45
CA TYR A 95 4.07 -0.89 3.96
C TYR A 95 4.04 0.63 3.74
N TYR A 96 2.96 1.16 3.16
CA TYR A 96 2.77 2.60 3.02
C TYR A 96 2.83 3.30 4.38
N SER A 97 2.15 2.75 5.39
CA SER A 97 2.14 3.28 6.75
C SER A 97 3.50 3.16 7.44
N LEU A 98 4.18 2.02 7.31
CA LEU A 98 5.54 1.78 7.78
C LEU A 98 6.52 2.81 7.22
N ARG A 99 6.47 3.08 5.91
CA ARG A 99 7.34 4.09 5.29
C ARG A 99 7.13 5.48 5.86
N LYS A 100 5.90 5.87 6.19
CA LYS A 100 5.64 7.15 6.89
C LYS A 100 6.16 7.13 8.32
N THR A 101 5.97 6.05 9.06
CA THR A 101 6.50 5.90 10.42
C THR A 101 8.02 5.92 10.45
N GLU A 102 8.68 5.26 9.51
CA GLU A 102 10.14 5.25 9.41
C GLU A 102 10.73 6.65 9.28
N ILE A 103 10.07 7.55 8.54
CA ILE A 103 10.50 8.95 8.42
C ILE A 103 10.50 9.63 9.78
N ALA A 104 9.51 9.36 10.62
CA ALA A 104 9.39 9.94 11.96
C ALA A 104 10.37 9.33 12.99
N LEU A 105 10.83 8.10 12.77
CA LEU A 105 11.76 7.41 13.66
C LEU A 105 13.21 7.83 13.37
N THR A 106 13.98 8.32 14.33
CA THR A 106 15.37 8.75 14.10
C THR A 106 16.39 7.61 14.25
N ASN A 107 16.06 6.55 14.99
CA ASN A 107 16.98 5.45 15.30
C ASN A 107 16.98 4.37 14.22
N ASN A 108 18.11 4.21 13.51
CA ASN A 108 18.28 3.22 12.44
C ASN A 108 18.20 1.77 12.92
N ARG A 109 18.66 1.44 14.13
CA ARG A 109 18.54 0.06 14.67
C ARG A 109 17.07 -0.29 14.89
N PHE A 110 16.32 0.64 15.47
CA PHE A 110 14.89 0.47 15.69
C PHE A 110 14.11 0.32 14.37
N ARG A 111 14.43 1.12 13.35
CA ARG A 111 13.86 0.97 11.99
C ARG A 111 14.10 -0.45 11.44
N ASN A 112 15.31 -1.00 11.61
CA ASN A 112 15.63 -2.34 11.13
C ASN A 112 14.84 -3.44 11.87
N TYR A 113 14.72 -3.34 13.20
CA TYR A 113 13.88 -4.27 13.97
C TYR A 113 12.41 -4.20 13.56
N LEU A 114 11.88 -2.99 13.36
CA LEU A 114 10.52 -2.80 12.90
C LEU A 114 10.29 -3.43 11.52
N ARG A 115 11.21 -3.23 10.57
CA ARG A 115 11.13 -3.89 9.25
C ARG A 115 11.17 -5.41 9.34
N ALA A 116 12.06 -5.95 10.18
CA ALA A 116 12.16 -7.39 10.37
C ALA A 116 10.85 -7.97 10.95
N LEU A 117 10.29 -7.31 11.96
CA LEU A 117 9.01 -7.69 12.56
C LEU A 117 7.87 -7.63 11.52
N MET A 118 7.77 -6.55 10.76
CA MET A 118 6.76 -6.40 9.71
C MET A 118 6.93 -7.45 8.59
N GLY A 119 8.17 -7.82 8.26
CA GLY A 119 8.47 -8.90 7.32
C GLY A 119 7.99 -10.26 7.83
N ILE A 120 8.21 -10.57 9.10
CA ILE A 120 7.73 -11.82 9.72
C ILE A 120 6.20 -11.86 9.71
N LEU A 121 5.53 -10.77 10.09
CA LEU A 121 4.07 -10.67 10.05
C LEU A 121 3.53 -10.83 8.61
N ALA A 122 4.20 -10.23 7.62
CA ALA A 122 3.83 -10.35 6.21
C ALA A 122 3.97 -11.77 5.68
N LEU A 123 5.02 -12.49 6.08
CA LEU A 123 5.19 -13.90 5.73
C LEU A 123 4.11 -14.79 6.35
N GLY A 124 3.78 -14.58 7.63
CA GLY A 124 2.70 -15.29 8.30
C GLY A 124 1.34 -15.03 7.64
N PHE A 125 1.05 -13.75 7.36
CA PHE A 125 -0.15 -13.33 6.64
C PHE A 125 -0.23 -13.95 5.24
N ALA A 126 0.87 -13.91 4.47
CA ALA A 126 0.92 -14.50 3.14
C ALA A 126 0.67 -16.01 3.17
N GLY A 127 1.26 -16.73 4.14
CA GLY A 127 0.99 -18.16 4.33
C GLY A 127 -0.48 -18.47 4.57
N LEU A 128 -1.16 -17.66 5.41
CA LEU A 128 -2.59 -17.79 5.67
C LEU A 128 -3.43 -17.50 4.41
N ARG A 129 -3.09 -16.46 3.65
CA ARG A 129 -3.78 -16.14 2.37
C ARG A 129 -3.57 -17.24 1.32
N ILE A 130 -2.39 -17.83 1.24
CA ILE A 130 -2.15 -18.99 0.35
C ILE A 130 -3.03 -20.17 0.75
N ASN A 131 -3.17 -20.46 2.06
CA ASN A 131 -4.07 -21.51 2.52
C ASN A 131 -5.55 -21.20 2.17
N ILE A 132 -5.98 -19.93 2.27
CA ILE A 132 -7.32 -19.51 1.82
C ILE A 132 -7.50 -19.78 0.32
N GLY A 133 -6.50 -19.46 -0.51
CA GLY A 133 -6.52 -19.76 -1.94
C GLY A 133 -6.66 -21.25 -2.22
N ARG A 134 -5.93 -22.08 -1.48
CA ARG A 134 -6.05 -23.55 -1.55
C ARG A 134 -7.46 -24.02 -1.23
N LEU A 135 -8.08 -23.50 -0.16
CA LEU A 135 -9.47 -23.83 0.22
C LEU A 135 -10.46 -23.39 -0.86
N ARG A 136 -10.32 -22.17 -1.39
CA ARG A 136 -11.15 -21.64 -2.50
C ARG A 136 -11.05 -22.49 -3.77
N VAL A 137 -9.86 -22.99 -4.09
CA VAL A 137 -9.63 -23.90 -5.21
C VAL A 137 -10.28 -25.27 -4.95
N ARG A 138 -10.08 -25.83 -3.75
CA ARG A 138 -10.63 -27.14 -3.34
C ARG A 138 -12.16 -27.14 -3.38
N ASP A 139 -12.77 -26.09 -2.84
CA ASP A 139 -14.21 -26.02 -2.61
C ASP A 139 -14.96 -25.32 -3.75
N ASN A 140 -14.24 -24.80 -4.75
CA ASN A 140 -14.78 -24.03 -5.87
C ASN A 140 -15.80 -22.96 -5.43
N THR A 141 -15.44 -22.20 -4.39
CA THR A 141 -16.28 -21.14 -3.82
C THR A 141 -15.43 -19.97 -3.34
N THR A 142 -16.00 -18.76 -3.34
CA THR A 142 -15.35 -17.57 -2.79
C THR A 142 -15.42 -17.52 -1.26
N SER A 143 -16.37 -18.23 -0.66
CA SER A 143 -16.67 -18.21 0.77
C SER A 143 -17.37 -19.49 1.24
N ASN A 144 -16.97 -19.96 2.42
CA ASN A 144 -17.64 -20.95 3.27
C ASN A 144 -17.12 -20.74 4.71
N SER A 145 -17.58 -21.52 5.68
CA SER A 145 -17.17 -21.38 7.09
C SER A 145 -15.65 -21.50 7.28
N GLU A 146 -15.01 -22.51 6.69
CA GLU A 146 -13.55 -22.70 6.78
C GLU A 146 -12.75 -21.54 6.16
N ILE A 147 -13.20 -21.01 5.01
CA ILE A 147 -12.59 -19.87 4.34
C ILE A 147 -12.76 -18.60 5.19
N LEU A 148 -13.94 -18.38 5.78
CA LEU A 148 -14.21 -17.23 6.64
C LEU A 148 -13.34 -17.26 7.90
N GLU A 149 -13.23 -18.43 8.55
CA GLU A 149 -12.35 -18.63 9.71
C GLU A 149 -10.88 -18.38 9.34
N ALA A 150 -10.40 -18.92 8.22
CA ALA A 150 -9.05 -18.69 7.75
C ALA A 150 -8.77 -17.20 7.43
N HIS A 151 -9.75 -16.49 6.86
CA HIS A 151 -9.69 -15.03 6.68
C HIS A 151 -9.54 -14.30 8.01
N SER A 152 -10.31 -14.68 9.02
CA SER A 152 -10.21 -14.10 10.37
C SER A 152 -8.81 -14.23 10.95
N TYR A 153 -8.19 -15.41 10.84
CA TYR A 153 -6.80 -15.60 11.28
C TYR A 153 -5.81 -14.75 10.49
N ALA A 154 -5.98 -14.64 9.17
CA ALA A 154 -5.15 -13.76 8.35
C ALA A 154 -5.28 -12.29 8.80
N PHE A 155 -6.49 -11.82 9.12
CA PHE A 155 -6.69 -10.46 9.62
C PHE A 155 -6.22 -10.25 11.05
N ILE A 156 -6.20 -11.26 11.91
CA ILE A 156 -5.57 -11.14 13.23
C ILE A 156 -4.07 -10.89 13.06
N ALA A 157 -3.39 -11.68 12.23
CA ALA A 157 -1.96 -11.52 11.96
C ALA A 157 -1.65 -10.13 11.38
N TRP A 158 -2.49 -9.67 10.44
CA TRP A 158 -2.27 -8.39 9.76
C TRP A 158 -2.71 -7.17 10.57
N GLY A 159 -3.81 -7.28 11.33
CA GLY A 159 -4.29 -6.25 12.24
C GLY A 159 -3.31 -5.96 13.37
N LEU A 160 -2.51 -6.94 13.79
CA LEU A 160 -1.39 -6.71 14.70
C LEU A 160 -0.34 -5.76 14.10
N ALA A 161 -0.04 -5.90 12.80
CA ALA A 161 0.89 -5.00 12.11
C ALA A 161 0.37 -3.56 12.08
N ASP A 162 -0.91 -3.38 11.74
CA ASP A 162 -1.59 -2.08 11.78
C ASP A 162 -1.57 -1.47 13.19
N LEU A 163 -1.87 -2.27 14.23
CA LEU A 163 -1.88 -1.82 15.62
C LEU A 163 -0.50 -1.34 16.10
N ILE A 164 0.57 -2.07 15.75
CA ILE A 164 1.95 -1.68 16.07
C ILE A 164 2.27 -0.33 15.42
N ILE A 165 1.99 -0.17 14.13
CA ILE A 165 2.25 1.07 13.40
C ILE A 165 1.44 2.24 14.00
N PHE A 166 0.17 2.01 14.30
CA PHE A 166 -0.72 2.99 14.92
C PHE A 166 -0.19 3.44 16.29
N ALA A 167 0.18 2.50 17.16
CA ALA A 167 0.73 2.80 18.48
C ALA A 167 2.02 3.63 18.38
N LEU A 168 2.93 3.26 17.48
CA LEU A 168 4.18 4.01 17.27
C LEU A 168 3.93 5.45 16.80
N LEU A 169 3.01 5.65 15.85
CA LEU A 169 2.67 6.98 15.37
C LEU A 169 1.94 7.81 16.43
N LEU A 170 1.08 7.19 17.24
CA LEU A 170 0.40 7.86 18.34
C LEU A 170 1.40 8.33 19.41
N LEU A 171 2.31 7.44 19.84
CA LEU A 171 3.35 7.77 20.81
C LEU A 171 4.26 8.89 20.31
N LYS A 172 4.67 8.82 19.04
CA LYS A 172 5.49 9.87 18.43
C LYS A 172 4.73 11.19 18.33
N THR A 173 3.48 11.18 17.90
CA THR A 173 2.65 12.40 17.81
C THR A 173 2.48 13.04 19.19
N ARG A 174 2.21 12.24 20.23
CA ARG A 174 2.10 12.75 21.60
C ARG A 174 3.40 13.38 22.09
N ARG A 175 4.53 12.73 21.83
CA ARG A 175 5.86 13.26 22.17
C ARG A 175 6.13 14.58 21.46
N ASP A 176 5.85 14.65 20.16
CA ASP A 176 6.11 15.85 19.36
C ASP A 176 5.20 17.02 19.78
N VAL A 177 3.93 16.75 20.10
CA VAL A 177 3.01 17.76 20.66
C VAL A 177 3.52 18.30 21.99
N LYS A 178 4.02 17.42 22.87
CA LYS A 178 4.58 17.82 24.16
C LYS A 178 5.85 18.66 23.98
N GLU A 179 6.77 18.23 23.11
CA GLU A 179 8.00 18.99 22.83
C GLU A 179 7.70 20.38 22.26
N VAL A 180 6.70 20.52 21.38
CA VAL A 180 6.27 21.84 20.86
C VAL A 180 5.63 22.70 21.95
N ALA A 181 4.80 22.12 22.81
CA ALA A 181 4.18 22.83 23.92
C ALA A 181 5.22 23.31 24.94
N ASP A 182 6.19 22.46 25.28
CA ASP A 182 7.25 22.74 26.25
C ASP A 182 8.27 23.76 25.71
N ALA A 183 8.56 23.73 24.40
CA ALA A 183 9.56 24.61 23.78
C ALA A 183 9.04 26.02 23.49
N GLY A 184 7.72 26.28 23.58
CA GLY A 184 7.11 27.55 23.14
C GLY A 184 7.43 27.93 21.68
N MET A 185 7.97 26.99 20.89
CA MET A 185 8.55 27.26 19.59
C MET A 185 7.52 27.08 18.49
N SER A 186 7.22 28.20 17.83
CA SER A 186 6.55 28.32 16.53
C SER A 186 7.39 27.80 15.36
N SER A 187 8.20 26.74 15.55
CA SER A 187 9.04 26.25 14.46
C SER A 187 8.15 25.69 13.34
N GLN A 188 8.17 26.39 12.20
CA GLN A 188 7.39 26.09 11.00
C GLN A 188 7.57 24.63 10.54
N THR A 189 8.76 24.05 10.80
CA THR A 189 9.10 22.64 10.54
C THR A 189 8.33 21.67 11.46
N GLY A 190 8.17 22.00 12.75
CA GLY A 190 7.38 21.20 13.69
C GLY A 190 5.88 21.20 13.34
N GLY A 191 5.36 22.33 12.87
CA GLY A 191 3.98 22.45 12.38
C GLY A 191 3.69 21.57 11.16
N LEU A 192 4.62 21.51 10.20
CA LEU A 192 4.50 20.63 9.02
C LEU A 192 4.49 19.16 9.43
N LEU A 193 5.47 18.74 10.24
CA LEU A 193 5.57 17.34 10.69
C LEU A 193 4.31 16.93 11.46
N LEU A 194 3.83 17.79 12.37
CA LEU A 194 2.61 17.55 13.13
C LEU A 194 1.38 17.43 12.22
N THR A 195 1.28 18.26 11.18
CA THR A 195 0.17 18.20 10.20
C THR A 195 0.21 16.90 9.41
N LEU A 196 1.40 16.49 8.92
CA LEU A 196 1.59 15.24 8.20
C LEU A 196 1.29 14.02 9.07
N MET A 197 1.66 14.08 10.36
CA MET A 197 1.37 13.02 11.32
C MET A 197 -0.11 12.95 11.67
N LYS A 198 -0.80 14.08 11.86
CA LYS A 198 -2.25 14.14 12.10
C LYS A 198 -3.05 13.53 10.94
N SER A 199 -2.72 13.89 9.69
CA SER A 199 -3.34 13.28 8.49
C SER A 199 -3.14 11.76 8.45
N SER A 200 -1.90 11.32 8.73
CA SER A 200 -1.56 9.89 8.73
C SER A 200 -2.29 9.12 9.82
N LEU A 201 -2.46 9.75 11.00
CA LEU A 201 -3.12 9.14 12.15
C LEU A 201 -4.62 8.98 11.89
N LEU A 202 -5.28 9.97 11.28
CA LEU A 202 -6.70 9.84 10.89
C LEU A 202 -6.92 8.65 9.95
N ARG A 203 -6.11 8.53 8.88
CA ARG A 203 -6.15 7.37 7.97
C ARG A 203 -5.99 6.07 8.75
N LEU A 204 -4.95 5.97 9.57
CA LEU A 204 -4.64 4.75 10.30
C LEU A 204 -5.74 4.39 11.30
N THR A 205 -6.37 5.37 11.95
CA THR A 205 -7.54 5.11 12.80
C THR A 205 -8.66 4.44 12.00
N VAL A 206 -8.99 4.94 10.81
CA VAL A 206 -10.02 4.33 9.95
C VAL A 206 -9.64 2.91 9.56
N ILE A 207 -8.39 2.69 9.15
CA ILE A 207 -7.89 1.36 8.77
C ILE A 207 -7.93 0.41 9.97
N CYS A 208 -7.31 0.78 11.10
CA CYS A 208 -7.26 -0.04 12.31
C CYS A 208 -8.64 -0.38 12.86
N VAL A 209 -9.55 0.60 12.97
CA VAL A 209 -10.91 0.36 13.48
C VAL A 209 -11.66 -0.60 12.56
N ASN A 210 -11.54 -0.43 11.24
CA ASN A 210 -12.17 -1.33 10.28
C ASN A 210 -11.57 -2.75 10.34
N THR A 211 -10.23 -2.88 10.42
CA THR A 211 -9.57 -4.19 10.57
C THR A 211 -9.99 -4.89 11.87
N LEU A 212 -10.04 -4.17 13.00
CA LEU A 212 -10.53 -4.72 14.27
C LEU A 212 -11.99 -5.17 14.18
N ALA A 213 -12.84 -4.37 13.53
CA ALA A 213 -14.24 -4.74 13.32
C ALA A 213 -14.35 -6.00 12.46
N ILE A 214 -13.54 -6.16 11.40
CA ILE A 214 -13.51 -7.37 10.57
C ILE A 214 -13.10 -8.59 11.41
N ILE A 215 -12.07 -8.46 12.26
CA ILE A 215 -11.63 -9.53 13.16
C ILE A 215 -12.79 -9.98 14.06
N VAL A 216 -13.47 -9.03 14.71
CA VAL A 216 -14.58 -9.30 15.64
C VAL A 216 -15.74 -9.96 14.91
N VAL A 217 -16.19 -9.40 13.79
CA VAL A 217 -17.28 -9.97 12.98
C VAL A 217 -16.93 -11.36 12.48
N GLY A 218 -15.67 -11.59 12.09
CA GLY A 218 -15.18 -12.86 11.59
C GLY A 218 -15.05 -13.97 12.64
N GLN A 219 -15.23 -13.68 13.94
CA GLN A 219 -15.26 -14.73 14.98
C GLN A 219 -16.64 -15.40 15.11
N TYR A 220 -17.67 -14.86 14.48
CA TYR A 220 -19.02 -15.42 14.57
C TYR A 220 -19.24 -16.48 13.48
N THR A 221 -19.45 -17.73 13.89
CA THR A 221 -19.67 -18.87 12.98
C THR A 221 -21.03 -18.82 12.29
N GLU A 222 -22.05 -18.29 12.98
CA GLU A 222 -23.41 -18.12 12.47
C GLU A 222 -23.89 -16.67 12.67
N PRO A 223 -23.36 -15.71 11.89
CA PRO A 223 -23.75 -14.32 12.04
C PRO A 223 -25.20 -14.12 11.62
N GLY A 224 -26.01 -13.49 12.48
CA GLY A 224 -27.35 -13.06 12.10
C GLY A 224 -27.34 -12.06 10.92
N PRO A 225 -28.48 -11.82 10.24
CA PRO A 225 -28.54 -11.02 9.01
C PRO A 225 -27.95 -9.60 9.15
N ALA A 226 -28.15 -8.97 10.32
CA ALA A 226 -27.60 -7.65 10.61
C ALA A 226 -26.06 -7.67 10.67
N LEU A 227 -25.49 -8.68 11.30
CA LEU A 227 -24.03 -8.84 11.43
C LEU A 227 -23.38 -9.17 10.08
N GLN A 228 -24.06 -9.97 9.24
CA GLN A 228 -23.62 -10.26 7.87
C GLN A 228 -23.62 -9.00 7.00
N SER A 229 -24.67 -8.17 7.11
CA SER A 229 -24.76 -6.88 6.41
C SER A 229 -23.65 -5.93 6.87
N PHE A 230 -23.37 -5.87 8.18
CA PHE A 230 -22.27 -5.09 8.72
C PHE A 230 -20.91 -5.60 8.25
N GLY A 231 -20.69 -6.92 8.24
CA GLY A 231 -19.48 -7.52 7.65
C GLY A 231 -19.28 -7.10 6.20
N THR A 232 -20.34 -7.15 5.40
CA THR A 232 -20.32 -6.69 4.00
C THR A 232 -19.94 -5.22 3.90
N PHE A 233 -20.50 -4.36 4.77
CA PHE A 233 -20.12 -2.95 4.85
C PHE A 233 -18.63 -2.76 5.22
N LEU A 234 -18.07 -3.52 6.15
CA LEU A 234 -16.65 -3.42 6.51
C LEU A 234 -15.72 -3.80 5.35
N TRP A 235 -16.11 -4.82 4.58
CA TRP A 235 -15.43 -5.17 3.33
C TRP A 235 -15.57 -4.04 2.31
N MET A 236 -16.72 -3.38 2.25
CA MET A 236 -16.93 -2.20 1.40
C MET A 236 -15.99 -1.04 1.77
N VAL A 237 -15.89 -0.72 3.06
CA VAL A 237 -14.95 0.29 3.57
C VAL A 237 -13.51 -0.09 3.22
N LYS A 238 -13.16 -1.36 3.34
CA LYS A 238 -11.82 -1.84 3.04
C LYS A 238 -11.42 -1.65 1.58
N GLY A 239 -12.31 -1.92 0.62
CA GLY A 239 -12.01 -1.66 -0.80
C GLY A 239 -11.81 -0.18 -1.13
N THR A 240 -12.12 0.74 -0.21
CA THR A 240 -11.80 2.17 -0.35
C THR A 240 -10.38 2.53 0.09
N TYR A 241 -9.62 1.63 0.71
CA TYR A 241 -8.27 1.91 1.20
C TYR A 241 -7.32 2.52 0.15
N PRO A 242 -7.30 2.07 -1.14
CA PRO A 242 -6.48 2.74 -2.16
C PRO A 242 -6.79 4.24 -2.28
N MET A 243 -8.07 4.60 -2.20
CA MET A 243 -8.52 5.99 -2.25
C MET A 243 -8.11 6.77 -1.00
N ILE A 244 -8.21 6.16 0.18
CA ILE A 244 -7.74 6.79 1.42
C ILE A 244 -6.23 7.06 1.34
N LEU A 245 -5.45 6.12 0.80
CA LEU A 245 -4.01 6.29 0.57
C LEU A 245 -3.72 7.38 -0.46
N LEU A 246 -4.51 7.46 -1.54
CA LEU A 246 -4.43 8.53 -2.55
C LEU A 246 -4.68 9.91 -1.92
N PHE A 247 -5.75 10.06 -1.14
CA PHE A 247 -6.04 11.32 -0.45
C PHE A 247 -4.93 11.71 0.53
N ASP A 248 -4.36 10.75 1.25
CA ASP A 248 -3.27 11.01 2.18
C ASP A 248 -1.98 11.44 1.49
N ILE A 249 -1.60 10.81 0.36
CA ILE A 249 -0.40 11.23 -0.39
C ILE A 249 -0.58 12.62 -1.01
N MET A 250 -1.77 12.91 -1.56
CA MET A 250 -2.09 14.23 -2.11
C MET A 250 -2.09 15.32 -1.03
N SER A 251 -2.72 15.05 0.13
CA SER A 251 -2.74 15.97 1.27
C SER A 251 -1.33 16.22 1.81
N THR A 252 -0.52 15.16 1.88
CA THR A 252 0.90 15.26 2.27
C THR A 252 1.68 16.16 1.31
N GLN A 253 1.51 15.98 -0.01
CA GLN A 253 2.17 16.82 -1.01
C GLN A 253 1.69 18.27 -0.97
N ALA A 254 0.39 18.51 -0.79
CA ALA A 254 -0.17 19.85 -0.68
C ALA A 254 0.38 20.59 0.54
N ALA A 255 0.45 19.92 1.70
CA ALA A 255 1.03 20.50 2.92
C ALA A 255 2.50 20.90 2.74
N ILE A 256 3.30 20.04 2.07
CA ILE A 256 4.71 20.31 1.78
C ILE A 256 4.86 21.52 0.84
N ARG A 257 4.06 21.59 -0.24
CA ARG A 257 4.10 22.70 -1.20
C ARG A 257 3.65 24.02 -0.57
N GLY A 258 2.60 24.00 0.25
CA GLY A 258 2.09 25.19 0.94
C GLY A 258 3.12 25.82 1.88
N HIS A 259 3.95 25.01 2.55
CA HIS A 259 5.03 25.53 3.40
C HIS A 259 6.23 26.07 2.62
N GLY A 260 6.54 25.50 1.45
CA GLY A 260 7.60 26.04 0.57
C GLY A 260 7.27 27.40 -0.04
N SER A 261 5.98 27.69 -0.28
CA SER A 261 5.53 28.95 -0.90
C SER A 261 5.48 30.15 0.06
N LEU A 262 5.43 29.94 1.38
CA LEU A 262 5.34 31.00 2.38
C LEU A 262 6.73 31.52 2.83
N GLY A 263 7.82 30.88 2.39
CA GLY A 263 9.20 31.27 2.73
C GLY A 263 9.90 32.15 1.70
N GLY A 264 9.24 32.53 0.59
CA GLY A 264 9.82 33.32 -0.48
C GLY A 264 8.94 34.53 -0.82
N GLY A 265 9.10 35.62 -0.07
CA GLY A 265 8.25 36.80 -0.21
C GLY A 265 8.92 38.11 0.20
N THR A 266 10.08 38.43 -0.40
CA THR A 266 10.43 39.79 -0.86
C THR A 266 11.47 39.64 -1.97
N GLY A 267 11.07 39.85 -3.23
CA GLY A 267 11.96 39.73 -4.38
C GLY A 267 11.21 39.67 -5.70
N SER A 268 11.07 40.83 -6.32
CA SER A 268 10.39 41.11 -7.58
C SER A 268 10.89 40.27 -8.78
N GLY A 269 9.94 39.83 -9.61
CA GLY A 269 9.99 39.88 -11.07
C GLY A 269 11.15 39.24 -11.82
N ALA A 270 10.96 38.02 -12.33
CA ALA A 270 11.39 37.63 -13.67
C ALA A 270 10.71 36.33 -14.10
N LYS A 271 10.07 36.35 -15.27
CA LYS A 271 9.73 35.13 -16.03
C LYS A 271 11.03 34.36 -16.24
N SER A 272 11.16 33.18 -15.64
CA SER A 272 12.17 32.22 -16.06
C SER A 272 11.67 30.81 -15.79
N THR A 273 11.58 30.07 -16.88
CA THR A 273 11.41 28.63 -16.95
C THR A 273 12.60 27.98 -16.23
N VAL A 274 12.50 27.80 -14.92
CA VAL A 274 13.55 27.16 -14.11
C VAL A 274 13.00 25.87 -13.53
N VAL A 275 13.53 24.79 -14.09
CA VAL A 275 13.62 23.45 -13.51
C VAL A 275 13.80 23.57 -11.99
N MET A 276 12.78 23.12 -11.25
CA MET A 276 12.83 23.03 -9.79
C MET A 276 13.91 22.03 -9.36
N GLU A 277 15.14 22.53 -9.16
CA GLU A 277 16.12 21.92 -8.27
C GLU A 277 16.19 22.78 -6.99
N ALA A 278 15.09 22.81 -6.24
CA ALA A 278 15.10 23.30 -4.88
C ALA A 278 15.71 22.19 -4.00
N LYS A 279 16.89 22.44 -3.42
CA LYS A 279 17.46 21.65 -2.32
C LYS A 279 16.78 22.03 -1.01
N PRO A 280 15.90 21.20 -0.42
CA PRO A 280 15.68 21.21 1.02
C PRO A 280 16.68 20.26 1.70
N GLY A 281 16.86 20.46 3.01
CA GLY A 281 17.79 19.73 3.87
C GLY A 281 17.92 18.22 3.61
N ARG A 282 19.14 17.73 3.86
CA ARG A 282 19.73 16.45 3.44
C ARG A 282 18.96 15.17 3.82
N GLU A 283 17.86 15.28 4.57
CA GLU A 283 17.02 14.15 5.00
C GLU A 283 15.61 14.16 4.38
N THR A 284 15.03 15.32 4.05
CA THR A 284 13.73 15.42 3.33
C THR A 284 13.89 15.22 1.82
N SER A 285 15.07 15.57 1.26
CA SER A 285 15.39 15.32 -0.16
C SER A 285 15.57 13.84 -0.52
N GLN A 286 15.81 12.95 0.45
CA GLN A 286 15.93 11.51 0.20
C GLN A 286 14.59 10.83 -0.13
N LEU A 287 13.46 11.53 0.06
CA LEU A 287 12.14 11.07 -0.39
C LEU A 287 11.90 11.29 -1.89
N LEU A 288 12.71 12.12 -2.57
CA LEU A 288 12.45 12.51 -3.96
C LEU A 288 13.53 12.14 -4.97
N THR A 289 14.76 11.84 -4.54
CA THR A 289 15.79 11.37 -5.49
C THR A 289 16.81 10.45 -4.83
N ARG A 290 16.66 9.13 -5.02
CA ARG A 290 17.80 8.21 -4.94
C ARG A 290 18.24 7.90 -6.36
N LYS A 291 19.01 8.81 -6.96
CA LYS A 291 19.75 8.54 -8.19
C LYS A 291 20.95 7.66 -7.80
N THR A 292 21.04 6.47 -8.38
CA THR A 292 22.18 5.57 -8.23
C THR A 292 23.38 6.21 -8.94
N THR A 293 24.25 6.92 -8.21
CA THR A 293 25.56 7.31 -8.72
C THR A 293 26.44 6.06 -8.73
N ARG A 294 26.53 5.42 -9.91
CA ARG A 294 27.55 4.43 -10.23
C ARG A 294 28.87 5.20 -10.36
N SER A 295 29.70 5.15 -9.32
CA SER A 295 31.06 5.66 -9.34
C SER A 295 31.88 4.82 -10.31
N GLY A 296 32.29 5.42 -11.43
CA GLY A 296 33.38 4.92 -12.25
C GLY A 296 34.70 5.21 -11.55
N ARG A 297 35.51 4.18 -11.32
CA ARG A 297 36.93 4.32 -11.06
C ARG A 297 37.65 3.89 -12.33
N GLY A 298 38.14 4.87 -13.07
CA GLY A 298 39.20 4.66 -14.03
C GLY A 298 40.51 4.39 -13.28
N ALA A 299 41.29 3.47 -13.81
CA ALA A 299 42.70 3.34 -13.55
C ALA A 299 43.36 3.18 -14.93
N ASP A 300 43.80 4.30 -15.48
CA ASP A 300 44.88 4.33 -16.46
C ASP A 300 46.20 4.25 -15.67
N LEU A 301 47.08 3.31 -16.00
CA LEU A 301 48.51 3.59 -16.08
C LEU A 301 49.25 2.51 -16.90
N GLU A 302 49.82 3.01 -18.00
CA GLU A 302 51.13 2.69 -18.60
C GLU A 302 51.45 1.29 -19.16
N THR A 303 51.50 1.28 -20.50
CA THR A 303 52.29 0.40 -21.36
C THR A 303 53.80 0.57 -21.16
N ARG A 304 54.53 -0.54 -21.01
CA ARG A 304 55.92 -0.66 -21.49
C ARG A 304 56.19 -2.07 -22.01
N THR A 305 56.68 -2.09 -23.25
CA THR A 305 57.12 -3.19 -24.10
C THR A 305 58.40 -3.88 -23.62
N GLU A 306 58.47 -5.19 -23.81
CA GLU A 306 59.59 -6.07 -24.24
C GLU A 306 59.04 -7.52 -24.06
N GLY A 307 59.01 -8.43 -25.03
CA GLY A 307 60.09 -8.90 -25.89
C GLY A 307 60.49 -10.32 -25.41
N GLU A 308 60.57 -11.29 -26.33
CA GLU A 308 61.13 -12.66 -26.17
C GLU A 308 60.18 -13.73 -25.58
N GLN A 309 59.68 -14.69 -26.36
CA GLN A 309 60.29 -15.89 -27.00
C GLN A 309 59.99 -17.17 -26.20
N SER A 310 59.75 -18.25 -26.97
CA SER A 310 60.06 -19.65 -26.67
C SER A 310 59.06 -20.51 -25.86
N MET A 311 58.50 -21.51 -26.59
CA MET A 311 58.29 -22.92 -26.20
C MET A 311 57.30 -23.23 -25.06
N ALA A 312 56.57 -24.34 -24.99
CA ALA A 312 56.32 -25.50 -25.84
C ALA A 312 55.15 -26.27 -25.19
N GLN A 313 54.40 -27.03 -26.00
CA GLN A 313 53.82 -28.34 -25.69
C GLN A 313 53.08 -28.56 -24.35
N ALA A 314 51.76 -28.74 -24.42
CA ALA A 314 51.04 -30.00 -24.19
C ALA A 314 49.53 -29.78 -24.31
#